data_AF-A0A977T7K3-F1
#
_entry.id   AF-A0A977T7K3-F1
#
_cell.length_a   1.000
_cell.length_b   1.000
_cell.length_c   1.000
_cell.angle_alpha   90.00
_cell.angle_beta   90.00
_cell.angle_gamma   90.00
#
_symmetry.space_group_name_H-M   'P 1'
#
loop_
_entity.id
_entity.type
_entity.pdbx_description
1 polymer ?
#
loop_
_entity_poly.entity_id
_entity_poly.type
_entity_poly.pdbx_seq_one_letter_code
_entity_poly.pdbx_strand_id
1 'polypeptide(L)'
;MFNLLFVVLFALFLLLMLYVLNFALSVKKTDLLKVNAFESGFLSVGKIQNSFSIHFFIMMLMFVIFDLEIVMFLGLLISDISSVVSFLMLMLFIFGGFYMEWWYGKLIWVI
;
A
#
# COMPACT_ATOMS: atom_id res chain seq x y z
N MET A 1 19.60 -19.88 1.68
CA MET A 1 19.73 -18.90 0.58
C MET A 1 19.27 -19.48 -0.76
N PHE A 2 19.88 -20.56 -1.27
CA PHE A 2 19.50 -21.18 -2.56
C PHE A 2 18.04 -21.60 -2.67
N ASN A 3 17.45 -22.21 -1.63
CA ASN A 3 16.04 -22.63 -1.65
C ASN A 3 15.07 -21.44 -1.81
N LEU A 4 15.38 -20.30 -1.20
CA LEU A 4 14.53 -19.11 -1.27
C LEU A 4 14.58 -18.50 -2.68
N LEU A 5 15.78 -18.46 -3.27
CA LEU A 5 15.97 -18.04 -4.66
C LEU A 5 15.24 -18.98 -5.64
N PHE A 6 15.28 -20.29 -5.42
CA PHE A 6 14.54 -21.26 -6.23
C PHE A 6 13.02 -21.04 -6.17
N VAL A 7 12.46 -20.82 -4.98
CA VAL A 7 11.02 -20.56 -4.81
C VAL A 7 10.59 -19.28 -5.53
N VAL A 8 11.36 -18.20 -5.43
CA VAL A 8 11.06 -16.94 -6.12
C VAL A 8 11.12 -17.10 -7.64
N LEU A 9 12.15 -17.77 -8.16
CA LEU A 9 12.28 -18.02 -9.60
C LEU A 9 11.14 -18.91 -10.11
N PHE A 10 10.76 -19.93 -9.36
CA PHE A 10 9.65 -20.80 -9.73
C PHE A 10 8.31 -20.06 -9.74
N ALA A 11 8.05 -19.18 -8.76
CA ALA A 11 6.85 -18.35 -8.72
C ALA A 11 6.77 -17.39 -9.91
N LEU A 12 7.88 -16.71 -10.24
CA LEU A 12 7.96 -15.83 -11.41
C LEU A 12 7.76 -16.59 -12.72
N PHE A 13 8.37 -17.78 -12.83
CA PHE A 13 8.21 -18.66 -13.99
C PHE A 13 6.73 -19.07 -14.17
N LEU A 14 6.06 -19.48 -13.10
CA LEU A 14 4.63 -19.84 -13.16
C LEU A 14 3.76 -18.65 -13.55
N LEU A 15 4.01 -17.46 -13.01
CA LEU A 15 3.27 -16.24 -13.36
C LEU A 15 3.37 -15.94 -14.87
N LEU A 16 4.59 -15.98 -15.41
CA LEU A 16 4.84 -15.75 -16.83
C LEU A 16 4.22 -16.85 -17.70
N MET A 17 4.37 -18.12 -17.31
CA MET A 17 3.81 -19.25 -18.03
C MET A 17 2.29 -19.16 -18.13
N LEU A 18 1.61 -18.88 -17.00
CA LEU A 18 0.15 -18.73 -16.97
C LEU A 18 -0.31 -17.52 -17.78
N TYR A 19 0.41 -16.40 -17.71
CA TYR A 19 0.11 -15.22 -18.53
C TYR A 19 0.22 -15.51 -20.02
N VAL A 20 1.30 -16.16 -20.47
CA VAL A 20 1.51 -16.52 -21.89
C VAL A 20 0.47 -17.53 -22.36
N LEU A 21 0.14 -18.53 -21.56
CA LEU A 21 -0.91 -19.50 -21.87
C LEU A 21 -2.27 -18.82 -22.01
N ASN A 22 -2.63 -17.94 -21.09
CA ASN A 22 -3.88 -17.18 -21.19
C ASN A 22 -3.89 -16.31 -22.44
N PHE A 23 -2.80 -15.59 -22.72
CA PHE A 23 -2.69 -14.74 -23.91
C PHE A 23 -2.78 -15.53 -25.22
N ALA A 24 -2.27 -16.77 -25.25
CA ALA A 24 -2.30 -17.65 -26.42
C ALA A 24 -3.66 -18.34 -26.61
N LEU A 25 -4.33 -18.76 -25.54
CA LEU A 25 -5.62 -19.46 -25.60
C LEU A 25 -6.83 -18.52 -25.67
N SER A 26 -6.65 -17.25 -25.27
CA SER A 26 -7.72 -16.24 -25.23
C SER A 26 -8.21 -15.83 -26.62
N VAL A 27 -9.52 -15.89 -26.83
CA VAL A 27 -10.19 -15.34 -28.03
C VAL A 27 -10.31 -13.82 -27.89
N LYS A 28 -9.52 -13.09 -28.67
CA LYS A 28 -9.48 -11.62 -28.65
C LYS A 28 -10.45 -11.05 -29.69
N LYS A 29 -11.58 -10.52 -29.23
CA LYS A 29 -12.50 -9.68 -30.02
C LYS A 29 -12.28 -8.22 -29.67
N THR A 30 -11.91 -7.41 -30.65
CA THR A 30 -11.60 -5.97 -30.50
C THR A 30 -12.80 -5.12 -30.93
N ASP A 31 -13.92 -5.27 -30.22
CA ASP A 31 -15.09 -4.43 -30.46
C ASP A 31 -14.89 -3.07 -29.76
N LEU A 32 -15.21 -1.96 -30.42
CA LEU A 32 -15.00 -0.61 -29.87
C LEU A 32 -15.65 -0.41 -28.49
N LEU A 33 -16.86 -0.93 -28.31
CA LEU A 33 -17.59 -0.87 -27.03
C LEU A 33 -16.93 -1.69 -25.92
N LYS A 34 -16.17 -2.74 -26.28
CA LYS A 34 -15.44 -3.59 -25.32
C LYS A 34 -14.08 -2.99 -24.93
N VAL A 35 -13.49 -2.17 -25.82
CA VAL A 35 -12.21 -1.50 -25.59
C VAL A 35 -12.40 -0.19 -24.81
N ASN A 36 -13.58 0.44 -24.90
CA ASN A 36 -13.89 1.67 -24.17
C ASN A 36 -14.04 1.42 -22.65
N ALA A 37 -13.74 2.46 -21.86
CA ALA A 37 -13.96 2.43 -20.42
C ALA A 37 -15.46 2.28 -20.10
N PHE A 38 -15.77 1.43 -19.12
CA PHE A 38 -17.15 1.21 -18.70
C PHE A 38 -17.62 2.37 -17.80
N GLU A 39 -18.64 3.10 -18.26
CA GLU A 39 -19.32 4.15 -17.48
C GLU A 39 -20.83 3.96 -17.57
N SER A 40 -21.33 2.79 -17.17
CA SER A 40 -22.77 2.46 -17.15
C SER A 40 -23.50 2.69 -18.49
N GLY A 41 -22.80 2.48 -19.61
CA GLY A 41 -23.36 2.68 -20.96
C GLY A 41 -23.23 4.11 -21.51
N PHE A 42 -22.64 5.03 -20.75
CA PHE A 42 -22.34 6.39 -21.21
C PHE A 42 -20.95 6.48 -21.84
N LEU A 43 -20.77 7.48 -22.71
CA LEU A 43 -19.45 7.87 -23.20
C LEU A 43 -18.68 8.52 -22.07
N SER A 44 -17.43 8.13 -21.87
CA SER A 44 -16.64 8.65 -20.77
C SER A 44 -16.46 10.16 -20.88
N VAL A 45 -17.06 10.91 -19.96
CA VAL A 45 -17.04 12.38 -20.00
C VAL A 45 -15.81 12.86 -19.22
N GLY A 46 -14.71 13.07 -19.94
CA GLY A 46 -13.56 13.81 -19.44
C GLY A 46 -12.36 12.95 -19.03
N LYS A 47 -11.27 13.63 -18.70
CA LYS A 47 -10.05 13.01 -18.17
C LYS A 47 -10.29 12.67 -16.70
N ILE A 48 -9.86 11.48 -16.26
CA ILE A 48 -9.87 11.01 -14.86
C ILE A 48 -8.88 11.82 -13.97
N GLN A 49 -8.43 13.00 -14.42
CA GLN A 49 -7.57 13.91 -13.66
C GLN A 49 -8.41 14.85 -12.77
N ASN A 50 -9.43 14.30 -12.11
CA ASN A 50 -10.17 15.08 -11.11
C ASN A 50 -9.26 15.40 -9.93
N SER A 51 -9.49 16.56 -9.33
CA SER A 51 -8.88 16.94 -8.06
C SER A 51 -9.18 15.85 -7.02
N PHE A 52 -8.13 15.15 -6.60
CA PHE A 52 -8.23 14.12 -5.58
C PHE A 52 -8.41 14.77 -4.20
N SER A 53 -9.09 14.09 -3.28
CA SER A 53 -9.31 14.65 -1.95
C SER A 53 -7.99 14.64 -1.16
N ILE A 54 -7.65 15.79 -0.58
CA ILE A 54 -6.40 16.00 0.19
C ILE A 54 -6.35 15.06 1.41
N HIS A 55 -7.51 14.60 1.91
CA HIS A 55 -7.61 13.67 3.04
C HIS A 55 -6.82 12.38 2.82
N PHE A 56 -6.93 11.77 1.63
CA PHE A 56 -6.17 10.55 1.32
C PHE A 56 -4.66 10.80 1.26
N PHE A 57 -4.24 11.99 0.83
CA PHE A 57 -2.83 12.37 0.86
C PHE A 57 -2.30 12.51 2.29
N ILE A 58 -3.09 13.10 3.19
CA ILE A 58 -2.75 13.19 4.62
C ILE A 58 -2.61 11.78 5.21
N MET A 59 -3.54 10.86 4.92
CA MET A 59 -3.44 9.47 5.39
C MET A 59 -2.18 8.76 4.87
N MET A 60 -1.77 9.01 3.62
CA MET A 60 -0.52 8.47 3.07
C MET A 60 0.71 8.99 3.82
N LEU A 61 0.80 10.30 4.06
CA LEU A 61 1.93 10.90 4.79
C LEU A 61 2.06 10.32 6.20
N MET A 62 0.93 10.15 6.86
CA MET A 62 0.83 9.58 8.21
C MET A 62 1.32 8.13 8.23
N PHE A 63 0.93 7.33 7.24
CA PHE A 63 1.41 5.96 7.09
C PHE A 63 2.94 5.90 6.94
N VAL A 64 3.53 6.79 6.14
CA VAL A 64 4.99 6.83 5.96
C VAL A 64 5.72 7.15 7.27
N ILE A 65 5.21 8.11 8.05
CA ILE A 65 5.81 8.47 9.35
C ILE A 65 5.70 7.29 10.32
N PHE A 66 4.53 6.66 10.42
CA PHE A 66 4.31 5.52 11.29
C PHE A 66 5.17 4.29 10.91
N ASP A 67 5.38 4.05 9.62
CA ASP A 67 6.27 2.97 9.14
C ASP A 67 7.73 3.19 9.59
N LEU A 68 8.21 4.45 9.55
CA LEU A 68 9.54 4.80 10.08
C LEU A 68 9.64 4.58 11.60
N GLU A 69 8.58 4.87 12.36
CA GLU A 69 8.53 4.64 13.79
C GLU A 69 8.59 3.14 14.12
N ILE A 70 7.91 2.29 13.34
CA ILE A 70 7.99 0.82 13.49
C ILE A 70 9.42 0.33 13.20
N VAL A 71 10.09 0.86 12.17
CA VAL A 71 11.49 0.50 11.88
C VAL A 71 12.40 0.87 13.05
N MET A 72 12.21 2.04 13.66
CA MET A 72 12.93 2.45 14.86
C MET A 72 12.64 1.53 16.06
N PHE A 73 11.38 1.13 16.23
CA PHE A 73 10.98 0.19 17.28
C PHE A 73 11.65 -1.18 17.10
N LEU A 74 11.70 -1.70 15.87
CA LEU A 74 12.35 -2.97 15.57
C LEU A 74 13.86 -2.93 15.81
N GLY A 75 14.52 -1.79 15.56
CA GLY A 75 15.92 -1.57 15.92
C GLY A 75 16.18 -1.68 17.43
N LEU A 76 15.26 -1.17 18.26
CA LEU A 76 15.35 -1.27 19.72
C LEU A 76 15.12 -2.69 20.26
N LEU A 77 14.38 -3.54 19.55
CA LEU A 77 14.19 -4.94 19.97
C LEU A 77 15.47 -5.76 19.83
N ILE A 78 16.38 -5.34 18.95
CA ILE A 78 17.67 -6.01 18.69
C ILE A 78 18.74 -5.52 19.68
N SER A 79 18.56 -4.36 20.33
CA SER A 79 19.50 -3.85 21.33
C SER A 79 19.37 -4.54 22.69
N ASP A 80 20.41 -4.43 23.51
CA ASP A 80 20.50 -5.06 24.84
C ASP A 80 19.33 -4.69 25.76
N ILE A 81 18.99 -5.61 26.68
CA ILE A 81 17.95 -5.43 27.73
C ILE A 81 18.16 -4.18 28.59
N SER A 82 19.36 -3.59 28.61
CA SER A 82 19.62 -2.31 29.31
C SER A 82 18.85 -1.12 28.72
N SER A 83 18.22 -1.26 27.56
CA SER A 83 17.51 -0.20 26.83
C SER A 83 15.99 -0.15 27.08
N VAL A 84 15.49 -0.62 28.25
CA VAL A 84 14.05 -0.52 28.60
C VAL A 84 13.57 0.93 28.62
N VAL A 85 14.44 1.87 29.04
CA VAL A 85 14.08 3.29 29.09
C VAL A 85 13.83 3.87 27.69
N SER A 86 14.68 3.54 26.71
CA SER A 86 14.49 3.99 25.33
C SER A 86 13.29 3.34 24.65
N PHE A 87 13.00 2.07 24.98
CA PHE A 87 11.75 1.41 24.57
C PHE A 87 10.52 2.16 25.09
N LEU A 88 10.48 2.46 26.39
CA LEU A 88 9.35 3.16 27.01
C LEU A 88 9.19 4.58 26.43
N MET A 89 10.29 5.31 26.22
CA MET A 89 10.25 6.64 25.61
C MET A 89 9.70 6.61 24.18
N LEU A 90 10.16 5.65 23.38
CA LEU A 90 9.71 5.51 21.99
C LEU A 90 8.23 5.07 21.92
N MET A 91 7.80 4.18 22.80
CA MET A 91 6.39 3.80 22.89
C MET A 91 5.49 4.98 23.29
N LEU A 92 5.91 5.78 24.27
CA LEU A 92 5.18 6.99 24.64
C LEU A 92 5.12 8.01 23.50
N PHE A 93 6.19 8.14 22.72
CA PHE A 93 6.24 9.00 21.54
C PHE A 93 5.21 8.56 20.48
N ILE A 94 5.19 7.28 20.13
CA ILE A 94 4.26 6.72 19.13
C ILE A 94 2.80 6.89 19.59
N PHE A 95 2.47 6.47 20.81
CA PHE A 95 1.10 6.60 21.32
C PHE A 95 0.67 8.05 21.48
N GLY A 96 1.58 8.94 21.91
CA GLY A 96 1.33 10.36 22.04
C GLY A 96 1.07 11.04 20.69
N GLY A 97 1.87 10.72 19.67
CA GLY A 97 1.68 11.18 18.29
C GLY A 97 0.32 10.75 17.75
N PHE A 98 0.01 9.46 17.86
CA PHE A 98 -1.27 8.91 17.43
C PHE A 98 -2.47 9.55 18.14
N TYR A 99 -2.38 9.75 19.46
CA TYR A 99 -3.45 10.41 20.23
C TYR A 99 -3.66 11.87 19.80
N MET A 100 -2.57 12.63 19.58
CA MET A 100 -2.65 14.00 19.06
C MET A 100 -3.35 14.04 17.71
N GLU A 101 -2.99 13.16 16.80
CA GLU A 101 -3.55 13.11 15.45
C GLU A 101 -5.03 12.74 15.42
N TRP A 102 -5.44 11.83 16.31
CA TRP A 102 -6.85 11.54 16.54
C TRP A 102 -7.57 12.78 17.03
N TRP A 103 -7.03 13.47 18.03
CA TRP A 103 -7.68 14.65 18.61
C TRP A 103 -7.83 15.79 17.59
N TYR A 104 -6.87 15.95 16.68
CA TYR A 104 -6.98 16.89 15.55
C TYR A 104 -7.99 16.48 14.47
N GLY A 105 -8.62 15.30 14.59
CA GLY A 105 -9.66 14.85 13.69
C GLY A 105 -9.17 14.48 12.29
N LYS A 106 -7.85 14.40 12.07
CA LYS A 106 -7.26 14.06 10.76
C LYS A 106 -7.56 12.62 10.32
N LEU A 107 -7.89 11.77 11.28
CA LEU A 107 -8.28 10.37 11.07
C LEU A 107 -9.79 10.19 10.81
N ILE A 108 -10.61 11.21 11.09
CA ILE A 108 -12.05 11.13 10.83
C ILE A 108 -12.32 11.39 9.35
N TRP A 109 -12.94 10.41 8.72
CA TRP A 109 -13.52 10.61 7.40
C TRP A 109 -14.85 11.34 7.56
N VAL A 110 -14.85 12.64 7.23
CA VAL A 110 -16.09 13.37 7.00
C VAL A 110 -16.53 13.06 5.57
N ILE A 111 -17.63 12.30 5.46
CA ILE A 111 -18.34 12.05 4.20
C ILE A 111 -19.00 13.34 3.73
#